data_AF-A0A9W5U050-F1
#
_entry.id   AF-A0A9W5U050-F1
#
_cell.length_a   1.000
_cell.length_b   1.000
_cell.length_c   1.000
_cell.angle_alpha   90.00
_cell.angle_beta   90.00
_cell.angle_gamma   90.00
#
_symmetry.space_group_name_H-M   'P 1'
#
loop_
_entity.id
_entity.type
_entity.pdbx_description
1 polymer ?
#
loop_
_entity_poly.entity_id
_entity_poly.type
_entity_poly.pdbx_seq_one_letter_code
_entity_poly.pdbx_strand_id
1 'polypeptide(L)' 'MILCTDRFLTLHELSQLLRRESNGLRKNHIKKLLEMKKLRLRYPDVPSHRNQAYKTVQ' A
#
# COMPACT_ATOMS: atom_id res chain seq x y z
N MET A 1 16.24 -1.81 -4.28
CA MET A 1 15.00 -2.36 -4.86
C MET A 1 13.81 -1.80 -4.07
N ILE A 2 12.90 -1.05 -4.70
CA ILE A 2 11.75 -0.44 -4.01
C ILE A 2 10.48 -1.18 -4.46
N LEU A 3 9.79 -1.85 -3.52
CA LEU A 3 8.73 -2.83 -3.79
C LEU A 3 7.50 -2.28 -4.54
N CYS A 4 7.21 -0.97 -4.44
CA CYS A 4 5.99 -0.36 -4.98
C CYS A 4 6.22 0.54 -6.21
N THR A 5 7.40 0.50 -6.84
CA THR A 5 7.76 1.50 -7.88
C THR A 5 7.16 1.19 -9.25
N ASP A 6 7.13 -0.08 -9.66
CA ASP A 6 6.68 -0.46 -11.00
C ASP A 6 5.18 -0.77 -11.07
N ARG A 7 4.64 -1.43 -10.04
CA ARG A 7 3.25 -1.91 -10.03
C ARG A 7 2.53 -1.59 -8.74
N PHE A 8 1.20 -1.60 -8.82
CA PHE A 8 0.36 -1.58 -7.64
C PHE A 8 0.45 -2.93 -6.93
N LEU A 9 0.63 -2.89 -5.62
CA LEU A 9 0.59 -4.08 -4.75
C LEU A 9 -0.55 -3.96 -3.75
N THR A 10 -1.34 -5.01 -3.62
CA THR A 10 -2.38 -5.13 -2.60
C THR A 10 -1.76 -5.21 -1.20
N LEU A 11 -2.58 -4.97 -0.17
CA LEU A 11 -2.13 -5.12 1.21
C LEU A 11 -1.67 -6.56 1.50
N HIS A 12 -2.34 -7.54 0.91
CA HIS A 12 -1.99 -8.96 1.07
C HIS A 12 -0.62 -9.27 0.44
N GLU A 13 -0.37 -8.82 -0.80
CA GLU A 13 0.94 -9.01 -1.44
C GLU A 13 2.07 -8.34 -0.64
N LEU A 14 1.84 -7.13 -0.13
CA LEU A 14 2.82 -6.44 0.71
C LEU A 14 3.06 -7.19 2.03
N SER A 15 2.01 -7.75 2.63
CA SER A 15 2.10 -8.59 3.83
C SER A 15 2.96 -9.83 3.59
N GLN A 16 2.77 -10.52 2.45
CA GLN A 16 3.56 -11.68 2.06
C GLN A 16 5.03 -11.31 1.77
N LEU A 17 5.27 -10.27 0.98
CA LEU A 17 6.62 -9.83 0.59
C LEU A 17 7.44 -9.34 1.79
N LEU A 18 6.80 -8.62 2.72
CA LEU A 18 7.44 -8.08 3.92
C LEU A 18 7.42 -9.05 5.10
N ARG A 19 6.73 -10.19 4.99
CA ARG A 19 6.47 -11.15 6.08
C ARG A 19 5.91 -10.46 7.32
N ARG A 20 4.93 -9.57 7.12
CA ARG A 20 4.28 -8.78 8.19
C ARG A 20 2.79 -8.99 8.19
N GLU A 21 2.18 -8.89 9.35
CA GLU A 21 0.72 -8.94 9.49
C GLU A 21 0.07 -7.73 8.77
N SER A 22 -1.01 -7.99 8.05
CA SER A 22 -1.64 -7.05 7.12
C SER A 22 -2.22 -5.81 7.82
N ASN A 23 -2.90 -5.99 8.95
CA ASN A 23 -3.52 -4.91 9.71
C ASN A 23 -2.48 -3.98 10.33
N GLY A 24 -1.44 -4.54 10.95
CA GLY A 24 -0.28 -3.82 11.46
C GLY A 24 0.45 -3.07 10.35
N LEU A 25 0.64 -3.71 9.20
CA LEU A 25 1.25 -3.06 8.03
C LEU A 25 0.43 -1.85 7.54
N ARG A 26 -0.90 -2.02 7.44
CA ARG A 26 -1.80 -0.94 7.02
C ARG A 26 -1.75 0.25 7.97
N LYS A 27 -1.94 0.01 9.27
CA LYS A 27 -2.03 1.07 10.29
C LYS A 27 -0.69 1.76 10.53
N ASN A 28 0.40 1.01 10.63
CA ASN A 28 1.68 1.54 11.10
C ASN A 28 2.56 2.10 9.97
N HIS A 29 2.42 1.57 8.75
CA HIS A 29 3.29 1.93 7.63
C HIS A 29 2.53 2.56 6.47
N ILE A 30 1.55 1.85 5.91
CA ILE A 30 0.86 2.31 4.69
C ILE A 30 0.15 3.65 4.94
N LYS A 31 -0.58 3.78 6.06
CA LYS A 31 -1.25 5.03 6.43
C LYS A 31 -0.27 6.21 6.46
N LYS A 32 0.86 6.05 7.16
CA LYS A 32 1.90 7.09 7.25
C LYS A 32 2.48 7.43 5.87
N LEU A 33 2.73 6.44 5.03
CA LEU A 33 3.28 6.65 3.69
C LEU A 33 2.30 7.35 2.74
N LEU A 34 0.99 7.12 2.90
CA LEU A 34 -0.05 7.87 2.19
C LEU A 34 -0.12 9.32 2.66
N GLU A 35 -0.09 9.56 3.97
CA GLU A 35 -0.07 10.90 4.56
C GLU A 35 1.17 11.70 4.13
N MET A 36 2.32 11.04 4.04
CA MET A 36 3.57 11.61 3.53
C MET A 36 3.61 11.75 2.00
N LYS A 37 2.53 11.40 1.29
CA LYS A 37 2.45 11.39 -0.19
C LYS A 37 3.55 10.57 -0.87
N LYS A 38 4.07 9.54 -0.20
CA LYS A 38 5.05 8.59 -0.75
C LYS A 38 4.38 7.42 -1.46
N LEU A 39 3.14 7.11 -1.09
CA LEU A 39 2.30 6.13 -1.77
C LEU A 39 1.03 6.81 -2.29
N ARG A 40 0.43 6.20 -3.32
CA ARG A 40 -0.92 6.49 -3.81
C ARG A 40 -1.77 5.24 -3.85
N LEU A 41 -3.08 5.44 -3.70
CA LEU A 41 -4.10 4.41 -3.81
C LEU A 41 -4.39 4.10 -5.27
N ARG A 42 -4.76 2.85 -5.57
CA ARG A 42 -5.29 2.46 -6.89
C ARG A 42 -6.70 3.02 -7.11
N TYR A 43 -7.53 2.98 -6.07
CA TYR A 43 -8.89 3.51 -6.06
C TYR A 43 -8.99 4.61 -4.99
N PRO A 44 -8.66 5.87 -5.32
CA PRO A 44 -8.68 6.97 -4.35
C PRO A 44 -10.11 7.34 -3.91
N ASP A 45 -11.08 7.24 -4.81
CA ASP A 45 -12.48 7.60 -4.55
C ASP A 45 -13.21 6.57 -3.68
N VAL A 46 -12.69 5.34 -3.61
CA VAL A 46 -13.27 4.24 -2.83
C VAL A 46 -12.19 3.60 -1.93
N PRO A 47 -11.86 4.21 -0.78
CA PRO A 47 -10.78 3.74 0.09
C PRO A 47 -10.95 2.29 0.60
N SER A 48 -12.19 1.82 0.74
CA SER A 48 -12.56 0.47 1.17
C SER A 48 -12.69 -0.54 0.03
N HIS A 49 -12.29 -0.17 -1.20
CA HIS A 49 -12.43 -1.06 -2.36
C HIS A 49 -11.73 -2.40 -2.14
N ARG A 50 -12.42 -3.51 -2.46
CA ARG A 50 -11.90 -4.88 -2.23
C ARG A 50 -10.55 -5.16 -2.89
N ASN A 51 -10.29 -4.51 -4.03
CA ASN A 51 -9.03 -4.63 -4.79
C ASN A 51 -8.10 -3.44 -4.55
N GLN A 52 -8.16 -2.80 -3.38
CA GLN A 52 -7.30 -1.66 -3.07
C GLN A 52 -5.83 -2.08 -3.08
N ALA A 53 -5.00 -1.24 -3.70
CA ALA A 53 -3.58 -1.48 -3.86
C ALA A 53 -2.81 -0.16 -3.82
N TYR A 54 -1.50 -0.26 -3.60
CA TYR A 54 -0.63 0.88 -3.32
C TYR A 54 0.55 0.90 -4.29
N LYS A 55 0.91 2.10 -4.78
CA LYS A 55 2.07 2.34 -5.64
C LYS A 55 2.85 3.56 -5.14
N THR A 56 4.16 3.59 -5.33
CA THR A 56 4.99 4.77 -5.06
C THR A 56 4.54 5.96 -5.91
N VAL A 57 4.49 7.14 -5.30
CA VAL A 57 4.33 8.40 -6.04
C VAL A 57 5.68 8.72 -6.67
N GLN A 58 5.72 8.84 -8.00
CA GLN A 58 6.89 9.32 -8.73
C GLN A 58 6.93 10.84 -8.70
#